data_AF-A0A6H5INS8-F1
#
_entry.id   AF-A0A6H5INS8-F1
#
_cell.length_a   1.000
_cell.length_b   1.000
_cell.length_c   1.000
_cell.angle_alpha   90.00
_cell.angle_beta   90.00
_cell.angle_gamma   90.00
#
_symmetry.space_group_name_H-M   'P 1'
#
loop_
_entity.id
_entity.type
_entity.pdbx_description
1 polymer ?
#
loop_
_entity_poly.entity_id
_entity_poly.type
_entity_poly.pdbx_seq_one_letter_code
_entity_poly.pdbx_strand_id
1 'polypeptide(L)'
;MVTPTDHVRAEQRWKWARMLRDTGLTFSGAKDKLGAETFLARLERYRTKGAIPQEDMLFAVDALLVGEAQVWYESVEHKLHSWQDFERRFRRSFANQATPEELLTELRRRTQGKGEDINNTYLTNFRYLCSRFSRAVAIRKSGSNCISRNSAGVS
;
A
#
# COMPACT_ATOMS: atom_id res chain seq x y z
N MET A 1 -24.55 9.54 -25.40
CA MET A 1 -24.41 8.37 -26.30
C MET A 1 -23.08 7.72 -25.95
N VAL A 2 -23.10 6.51 -25.40
CA VAL A 2 -21.89 5.77 -25.01
C VAL A 2 -21.37 5.07 -26.26
N THR A 3 -20.08 5.22 -26.57
CA THR A 3 -19.53 4.62 -27.79
C THR A 3 -19.26 3.12 -27.60
N PRO A 4 -19.30 2.29 -28.64
CA PRO A 4 -19.02 0.85 -28.54
C PRO A 4 -17.69 0.53 -27.85
N THR A 5 -16.71 1.44 -27.96
CA THR A 5 -15.40 1.36 -27.31
C THR A 5 -15.47 1.48 -25.78
N ASP A 6 -16.40 2.27 -25.25
CA ASP A 6 -16.58 2.47 -23.81
C ASP A 6 -17.16 1.21 -23.14
N HIS A 7 -18.04 0.48 -23.83
CA HIS A 7 -18.60 -0.78 -23.34
C HIS A 7 -17.55 -1.89 -23.22
N VAL A 8 -16.73 -2.06 -24.26
CA VAL A 8 -15.62 -3.05 -24.25
C VAL A 8 -14.64 -2.73 -23.12
N ARG A 9 -14.35 -1.44 -22.90
CA ARG A 9 -13.47 -1.00 -21.81
C ARG A 9 -14.08 -1.26 -20.42
N ALA A 10 -15.39 -1.05 -20.27
CA ALA A 10 -16.09 -1.34 -19.02
C ALA A 10 -16.07 -2.84 -18.71
N GLU A 11 -16.41 -3.71 -19.67
CA GLU A 11 -16.36 -5.17 -19.51
C GLU A 11 -14.95 -5.66 -19.12
N GLN A 12 -13.92 -5.09 -19.74
CA GLN A 12 -12.54 -5.42 -19.45
C GLN A 12 -12.15 -5.05 -18.00
N ARG A 13 -12.61 -3.91 -17.49
CA ARG A 13 -12.39 -3.50 -16.08
C ARG A 13 -13.08 -4.44 -15.10
N TRP A 14 -14.31 -4.85 -15.40
CA TRP A 14 -15.04 -5.83 -14.59
C TRP A 14 -14.33 -7.18 -14.53
N LYS A 15 -13.76 -7.62 -15.65
CA LYS A 15 -12.94 -8.83 -15.72
C LYS A 15 -11.72 -8.74 -14.80
N TRP A 16 -11.02 -7.60 -14.78
CA TRP A 16 -9.89 -7.39 -13.88
C TRP A 16 -10.28 -7.36 -12.41
N ALA A 17 -11.34 -6.64 -12.06
CA ALA A 17 -11.86 -6.64 -10.68
C ALA A 17 -12.23 -8.05 -10.23
N ARG A 18 -12.88 -8.84 -11.08
CA ARG A 18 -13.21 -10.24 -10.79
C ARG A 18 -11.96 -11.09 -10.58
N MET A 19 -11.02 -11.04 -11.52
CA MET A 19 -9.77 -11.79 -11.44
C MET A 19 -9.01 -11.47 -10.15
N LEU A 20 -8.95 -10.19 -9.76
CA LEU A 20 -8.27 -9.79 -8.53
C LEU A 20 -9.01 -10.29 -7.28
N ARG A 21 -10.34 -10.25 -7.25
CA ARG A 21 -11.11 -10.84 -6.14
C ARG A 21 -10.87 -12.33 -6.00
N ASP A 22 -10.78 -13.05 -7.11
CA ASP A 22 -10.53 -14.50 -7.11
C ASP A 22 -9.14 -14.86 -6.53
N THR A 23 -8.22 -13.89 -6.41
CA THR A 23 -6.93 -14.10 -5.71
C THR A 23 -7.07 -14.16 -4.19
N GLY A 24 -8.23 -13.74 -3.64
CA GLY A 24 -8.46 -13.60 -2.20
C GLY A 24 -7.71 -12.43 -1.56
N LEU A 25 -7.03 -11.59 -2.35
CA LEU A 25 -6.35 -10.40 -1.85
C LEU A 25 -7.39 -9.36 -1.40
N THR A 26 -7.40 -9.04 -0.12
CA THR A 26 -8.22 -7.96 0.45
C THR A 26 -7.38 -7.11 1.40
N PHE A 27 -7.81 -5.87 1.62
CA PHE A 27 -7.17 -4.97 2.58
C PHE A 27 -8.23 -4.20 3.37
N SER A 28 -8.15 -4.30 4.69
CA SER A 28 -9.16 -3.77 5.61
C SER A 28 -8.83 -2.42 6.25
N GLY A 29 -7.58 -1.95 6.16
CA GLY A 29 -7.14 -0.67 6.74
C GLY A 29 -5.88 -0.77 7.59
N ALA A 30 -5.73 0.14 8.55
CA ALA A 30 -4.50 0.31 9.31
C ALA A 30 -4.06 -0.92 10.12
N LYS A 31 -5.03 -1.68 10.64
CA LYS A 31 -4.81 -2.88 11.46
C LYS A 31 -4.81 -4.19 10.65
N ASP A 32 -4.76 -4.08 9.33
CA ASP A 32 -4.77 -5.24 8.46
C ASP A 32 -3.51 -6.11 8.66
N LYS A 33 -3.69 -7.43 8.77
CA LYS A 33 -2.60 -8.39 9.03
C LYS A 33 -1.57 -8.43 7.91
N LEU A 34 -1.97 -8.13 6.67
CA LEU A 34 -1.09 -8.12 5.52
C LEU A 34 -0.13 -6.92 5.56
N GLY A 35 -0.62 -5.79 6.06
CA GLY A 35 0.07 -4.50 6.06
C GLY A 35 0.02 -3.81 4.69
N ALA A 36 -0.07 -2.48 4.72
CA ALA A 36 -0.27 -1.64 3.54
C ALA A 36 0.79 -1.83 2.44
N GLU A 37 2.08 -1.87 2.80
CA GLU A 37 3.16 -2.05 1.83
C GLU A 37 3.14 -3.45 1.18
N THR A 38 2.79 -4.48 1.94
CA THR A 38 2.69 -5.84 1.41
C THR A 38 1.49 -5.96 0.46
N PHE A 39 0.38 -5.30 0.80
CA PHE A 39 -0.78 -5.21 -0.09
C PHE A 39 -0.41 -4.53 -1.42
N LEU A 40 0.22 -3.37 -1.39
CA LEU A 40 0.68 -2.68 -2.61
C LEU A 40 1.66 -3.54 -3.42
N ALA A 41 2.62 -4.20 -2.77
CA ALA A 41 3.54 -5.09 -3.46
C ALA A 41 2.84 -6.29 -4.13
N ARG A 42 1.79 -6.85 -3.51
CA ARG A 42 0.98 -7.91 -4.11
C ARG A 42 0.15 -7.41 -5.28
N LEU A 43 -0.47 -6.24 -5.15
CA LEU A 43 -1.20 -5.58 -6.24
C LEU A 43 -0.31 -5.38 -7.47
N GLU A 44 0.89 -4.86 -7.29
CA GLU A 44 1.82 -4.61 -8.39
C GLU A 44 2.28 -5.90 -9.07
N ARG A 45 2.46 -6.98 -8.30
CA ARG A 45 2.73 -8.31 -8.86
C ARG A 45 1.57 -8.83 -9.70
N TYR A 46 0.32 -8.67 -9.26
CA TYR A 46 -0.84 -9.08 -10.05
C TYR A 46 -1.01 -8.22 -11.30
N ARG A 47 -0.82 -6.90 -11.18
CA ARG A 47 -0.82 -5.97 -12.31
C ARG A 47 0.19 -6.39 -13.37
N THR A 48 1.44 -6.65 -12.97
CA THR A 48 2.51 -7.05 -13.88
C THR A 48 2.25 -8.42 -14.51
N LYS A 49 1.82 -9.42 -13.72
CA LYS A 49 1.53 -10.77 -14.21
C LYS A 49 0.32 -10.81 -15.16
N GLY A 50 -0.72 -10.04 -14.84
CA GLY A 50 -1.95 -9.96 -15.64
C GLY A 50 -1.86 -8.95 -16.78
N ALA A 51 -0.72 -8.26 -16.94
CA ALA A 51 -0.54 -7.15 -17.88
C ALA A 51 -1.66 -6.10 -17.79
N ILE A 52 -2.10 -5.78 -16.57
CA ILE A 52 -3.20 -4.85 -16.32
C ILE A 52 -2.66 -3.41 -16.50
N PRO A 53 -3.31 -2.58 -17.34
CA PRO A 53 -2.99 -1.16 -17.43
C PRO A 53 -3.19 -0.45 -16.08
N GLN A 54 -2.36 0.56 -15.78
CA GLN A 54 -2.42 1.26 -14.49
C GLN A 54 -3.76 1.97 -14.27
N GLU A 55 -4.33 2.52 -15.33
CA GLU A 55 -5.64 3.16 -15.32
C GLU A 55 -6.74 2.17 -14.96
N ASP A 56 -6.69 0.93 -15.45
CA ASP A 56 -7.69 -0.09 -15.16
C ASP A 56 -7.47 -0.70 -13.77
N MET A 57 -6.23 -0.72 -13.29
CA MET A 57 -5.90 -1.12 -11.93
C MET A 57 -6.54 -0.20 -10.89
N LEU A 58 -6.63 1.10 -11.18
CA LEU A 58 -7.28 2.07 -10.30
C LEU A 58 -8.78 1.81 -10.12
N PHE A 59 -9.47 1.31 -11.16
CA PHE A 59 -10.87 0.89 -11.04
C PHE A 59 -10.99 -0.46 -10.33
N ALA A 60 -10.07 -1.38 -10.59
CA ALA A 60 -10.15 -2.73 -10.06
C ALA A 60 -9.77 -2.82 -8.57
N VAL A 61 -9.03 -1.85 -8.03
CA VAL A 61 -8.55 -1.86 -6.65
C VAL A 61 -9.67 -1.70 -5.63
N ASP A 62 -10.74 -0.98 -5.96
CA ASP A 62 -11.91 -0.77 -5.09
C ASP A 62 -12.50 -2.11 -4.63
N ALA A 63 -12.59 -3.09 -5.55
CA ALA A 63 -13.10 -4.43 -5.27
C ALA A 63 -12.27 -5.26 -4.26
N LEU A 64 -11.10 -4.76 -3.84
CA LEU A 64 -10.17 -5.41 -2.91
C LEU A 64 -10.09 -4.67 -1.58
N LEU A 65 -10.65 -3.47 -1.50
CA LEU A 65 -10.69 -2.68 -0.27
C LEU A 65 -11.96 -3.04 0.48
N VAL A 66 -11.84 -3.22 1.78
CA VAL A 66 -12.97 -3.54 2.66
C VAL A 66 -12.85 -2.72 3.94
N GLY A 67 -13.95 -2.57 4.68
CA GLY A 67 -13.94 -1.90 5.98
C GLY A 67 -13.42 -0.46 5.93
N GLU A 68 -12.46 -0.12 6.80
CA GLU A 68 -11.88 1.23 6.90
C GLU A 68 -11.24 1.67 5.57
N ALA A 69 -10.58 0.75 4.86
CA ALA A 69 -9.92 1.05 3.61
C ALA A 69 -10.93 1.39 2.49
N GLN A 70 -12.09 0.74 2.47
CA GLN A 70 -13.13 1.05 1.50
C GLN A 70 -13.73 2.44 1.75
N VAL A 71 -14.09 2.74 3.01
CA VAL A 71 -14.61 4.06 3.40
C VAL A 71 -13.60 5.17 3.07
N TRP A 72 -12.31 4.92 3.31
CA TRP A 72 -11.25 5.83 2.89
C TRP A 72 -11.23 6.04 1.37
N TYR A 73 -11.31 4.96 0.58
CA TYR A 73 -11.26 5.04 -0.88
C TYR A 73 -12.41 5.89 -1.43
N GLU A 74 -13.64 5.61 -0.99
CA GLU A 74 -14.83 6.40 -1.33
C GLU A 74 -14.64 7.91 -1.02
N SER A 75 -13.95 8.23 0.08
CA SER A 75 -13.67 9.63 0.47
C SER A 75 -12.64 10.35 -0.42
N VAL A 76 -11.79 9.62 -1.12
CA VAL A 76 -10.69 10.17 -1.93
C VAL A 76 -10.78 9.85 -3.42
N GLU A 77 -11.68 8.98 -3.85
CA GLU A 77 -11.78 8.43 -5.22
C GLU A 77 -11.78 9.54 -6.28
N HIS A 78 -12.61 10.58 -6.10
CA HIS A 78 -12.70 11.74 -6.98
C HIS A 78 -11.38 12.55 -7.12
N LYS A 79 -10.40 12.32 -6.24
CA LYS A 79 -9.05 12.94 -6.24
C LYS A 79 -7.97 11.99 -6.74
N LEU A 80 -8.32 10.78 -7.18
CA LEU A 80 -7.41 9.79 -7.71
C LEU A 80 -7.43 9.86 -9.25
N HIS A 81 -6.43 10.53 -9.83
CA HIS A 81 -6.33 10.68 -11.29
C HIS A 81 -5.35 9.71 -11.93
N SER A 82 -4.51 9.07 -11.11
CA SER A 82 -3.50 8.12 -11.55
C SER A 82 -3.25 7.05 -10.51
N TRP A 83 -2.70 5.92 -10.94
CA TRP A 83 -2.24 4.87 -10.04
C TRP A 83 -1.23 5.40 -9.00
N GLN A 84 -0.34 6.31 -9.42
CA GLN A 84 0.65 6.93 -8.55
C GLN A 84 0.01 7.81 -7.46
N ASP A 85 -1.11 8.48 -7.76
CA ASP A 85 -1.86 9.24 -6.75
C ASP A 85 -2.50 8.33 -5.72
N PHE A 86 -3.08 7.21 -6.17
CA PHE A 86 -3.60 6.18 -5.29
C PHE A 86 -2.50 5.67 -4.37
N GLU A 87 -1.37 5.19 -4.91
CA GLU A 87 -0.32 4.63 -4.06
C GLU A 87 0.21 5.65 -3.05
N ARG A 88 0.42 6.91 -3.47
CA ARG A 88 0.93 7.96 -2.58
C ARG A 88 -0.04 8.26 -1.44
N ARG A 89 -1.34 8.39 -1.74
CA ARG A 89 -2.37 8.65 -0.72
C ARG A 89 -2.59 7.42 0.16
N PHE A 90 -2.64 6.23 -0.43
CA PHE A 90 -2.76 4.97 0.29
C PHE A 90 -1.61 4.77 1.28
N ARG A 91 -0.36 5.01 0.86
CA ARG A 91 0.80 4.94 1.76
C ARG A 91 0.71 5.96 2.89
N ARG A 92 0.30 7.20 2.61
CA ARG A 92 0.10 8.22 3.65
C ARG A 92 -0.96 7.81 4.66
N SER A 93 -2.05 7.20 4.20
CA SER A 93 -3.17 6.81 5.05
C SER A 93 -2.91 5.53 5.83
N PHE A 94 -2.21 4.54 5.26
CA PHE A 94 -2.10 3.20 5.87
C PHE A 94 -0.68 2.67 6.06
N ALA A 95 0.31 3.12 5.28
CA ALA A 95 1.69 2.64 5.40
C ALA A 95 2.52 3.45 6.39
N ASN A 96 2.24 4.76 6.49
CA ASN A 96 2.98 5.71 7.32
C ASN A 96 2.43 5.87 8.75
N GLN A 97 1.49 5.04 9.18
CA GLN A 97 0.92 5.17 10.53
C GLN A 97 1.86 4.68 11.63
N ALA A 98 2.76 3.74 11.33
CA ALA A 98 3.70 3.23 12.32
C ALA A 98 4.93 4.16 12.40
N THR A 99 5.02 4.90 13.49
CA THR A 99 6.19 5.68 13.88
C THR A 99 7.42 4.77 14.02
N PRO A 100 8.66 5.30 13.86
CA PRO A 100 9.87 4.53 14.15
C PRO A 100 9.83 3.87 15.53
N GLU A 101 9.23 4.53 16.52
CA GLU A 101 9.07 4.06 17.90
C GLU A 101 8.13 2.85 18.01
N GLU A 102 7.02 2.84 17.27
CA GLU A 102 6.11 1.70 17.18
C GLU A 102 6.75 0.52 16.46
N LEU A 103 7.44 0.77 15.35
CA LEU A 103 8.17 -0.27 14.60
C LEU A 103 9.32 -0.87 15.42
N LEU A 104 10.03 -0.05 16.20
CA LEU A 104 11.06 -0.52 17.11
C LEU A 104 10.47 -1.38 18.24
N THR A 105 9.29 -1.00 18.74
CA THR A 105 8.56 -1.77 19.75
C THR A 105 8.13 -3.13 19.19
N GLU A 106 7.63 -3.17 17.95
CA GLU A 106 7.28 -4.40 17.25
C GLU A 106 8.51 -5.30 17.02
N LEU A 107 9.64 -4.72 16.57
CA LEU A 107 10.91 -5.43 16.41
C LEU A 107 11.40 -6.05 17.72
N ARG A 108 11.35 -5.29 18.83
CA ARG A 108 11.76 -5.79 20.16
C ARG A 108 10.89 -6.92 20.68
N ARG A 109 9.58 -6.87 20.39
CA ARG A 109 8.62 -7.90 20.81
C ARG A 109 8.67 -9.14 19.93
N ARG A 110 9.28 -9.04 18.74
CA ARG A 110 9.29 -10.14 17.80
C ARG A 110 10.27 -11.23 18.25
N THR A 111 9.72 -12.33 18.74
CA THR A 111 10.44 -13.59 19.00
C THR A 111 9.90 -14.67 18.08
N GLN A 112 10.71 -15.68 17.74
CA GLN A 112 10.23 -16.84 16.96
C GLN A 112 9.04 -17.52 17.65
N GLY A 113 7.96 -17.77 16.90
CA GLY A 113 6.77 -18.45 17.42
C GLY A 113 6.99 -19.96 17.61
N LYS A 114 6.19 -20.58 18.48
CA LYS A 114 6.21 -22.04 18.67
C LYS A 114 5.77 -22.74 17.37
N GLY A 115 6.66 -23.53 16.78
CA GLY A 115 6.42 -24.22 15.50
C GLY A 115 6.57 -23.32 14.26
N GLU A 116 7.02 -22.08 14.43
CA GLU A 116 7.33 -21.20 13.29
C GLU A 116 8.65 -21.64 12.63
N ASP A 117 8.62 -21.87 11.32
CA ASP A 117 9.84 -22.17 10.56
C ASP A 117 10.82 -20.98 10.61
N ILE A 118 12.07 -21.26 11.00
CA ILE A 118 13.11 -20.25 11.19
C ILE A 118 13.38 -19.51 9.88
N ASN A 119 13.61 -20.28 8.80
CA ASN A 119 14.19 -19.74 7.57
C ASN A 119 13.16 -19.02 6.70
N ASN A 120 11.98 -19.63 6.51
CA ASN A 120 10.98 -19.13 5.59
C ASN A 120 10.01 -18.16 6.25
N THR A 121 9.63 -18.38 7.51
CA THR A 121 8.59 -17.57 8.16
C THR A 121 9.17 -16.54 9.11
N TYR A 122 9.98 -16.96 10.09
CA TYR A 122 10.52 -16.05 11.09
C TYR A 122 11.46 -15.00 10.48
N LEU A 123 12.52 -15.44 9.79
CA LEU A 123 13.51 -14.52 9.21
C LEU A 123 12.92 -13.61 8.14
N THR A 124 11.97 -14.10 7.33
CA THR A 124 11.28 -13.29 6.32
C THR A 124 10.49 -12.16 6.97
N ASN A 125 9.68 -12.48 7.98
CA ASN A 125 8.89 -11.49 8.72
C ASN A 125 9.79 -10.51 9.49
N PHE A 126 10.87 -11.01 10.09
CA PHE A 126 11.83 -10.17 10.81
C PHE A 126 12.55 -9.19 9.87
N ARG A 127 13.04 -9.66 8.72
CA ARG A 127 13.66 -8.81 7.68
C ARG A 127 12.68 -7.76 7.16
N TYR A 128 11.42 -8.12 6.99
CA TYR A 128 10.37 -7.19 6.60
C TYR A 128 10.19 -6.05 7.62
N LEU A 129 10.11 -6.38 8.92
CA LEU A 129 10.03 -5.38 9.99
C LEU A 129 11.28 -4.47 10.01
N CYS A 130 12.48 -5.04 9.87
CA CYS A 130 13.72 -4.27 9.77
C CYS A 130 13.69 -3.29 8.58
N SER A 131 13.22 -3.74 7.41
CA SER A 131 13.11 -2.91 6.22
C SER A 131 12.13 -1.74 6.42
N ARG A 132 10.98 -1.98 7.06
CA ARG A 132 10.03 -0.93 7.43
C ARG A 132 10.63 0.09 8.39
N PHE A 133 11.29 -0.37 9.45
CA PHE A 133 11.95 0.50 10.43
C PHE A 133 13.01 1.39 9.77
N SER A 134 13.92 0.80 8.98
CA SER A 134 14.97 1.55 8.28
C SER A 134 14.39 2.63 7.35
N ARG A 135 13.31 2.33 6.62
CA ARG A 135 12.62 3.31 5.77
C ARG A 135 11.99 4.44 6.58
N ALA A 136 11.28 4.12 7.67
CA ALA A 136 10.64 5.12 8.52
C ALA A 136 11.68 6.09 9.14
N VAL A 137 12.82 5.56 9.60
CA VAL A 137 13.93 6.36 10.12
C VAL A 137 14.54 7.27 9.04
N ALA A 138 14.73 6.75 7.83
CA ALA A 138 15.27 7.52 6.71
C ALA A 138 14.36 8.68 6.29
N ILE A 139 13.05 8.42 6.17
CA ILE A 139 12.04 9.45 5.86
C ILE A 139 12.07 10.58 6.89
N ARG A 140 12.14 10.23 8.19
CA ARG A 140 12.24 11.23 9.27
C ARG A 140 13.49 12.10 9.11
N LYS A 141 14.65 11.50 8.85
CA LYS A 141 15.92 12.24 8.64
C LYS A 141 15.84 13.16 7.43
N SER A 142 15.26 12.71 6.32
CA SER A 142 15.05 13.55 5.12
C SER A 142 14.10 14.71 5.37
N GLY A 143 13.01 14.50 6.11
CA GLY A 143 12.06 15.56 6.48
C GLY A 143 12.64 16.61 7.43
N SER A 144 13.49 16.20 8.39
CA SER A 144 14.19 17.12 9.28
C SER A 144 15.25 17.98 8.56
N ASN A 145 15.83 17.50 7.46
CA ASN A 145 16.84 18.23 6.69
C ASN A 145 16.25 19.32 5.76
N CYS A 146 14.94 19.27 5.50
CA CYS A 146 14.24 20.28 4.68
C CYS A 146 13.86 21.53 5.48
N ILE A 147 13.75 21.45 6.80
CA ILE A 147 13.29 22.55 7.67
C ILE A 147 14.45 23.47 8.07
N SER A 148 15.69 23.00 8.03
CA SER A 148 16.88 23.72 8.51
C SER A 148 17.61 24.56 7.45
N ARG A 149 17.10 24.70 6.22
CA ARG A 149 17.73 25.52 5.16
C ARG A 149 17.12 26.90 4.92
N ASN A 150 16.08 27.32 5.64
CA ASN A 150 15.38 28.58 5.35
C ASN A 150 15.57 29.70 6.39
N SER A 151 16.66 29.68 7.16
CA SER A 151 16.93 30.70 8.19
C SER A 151 18.37 31.23 8.20
N ALA A 152 18.98 31.37 7.02
CA ALA A 152 20.23 32.11 6.86
C ALA A 152 20.14 32.97 5.59
N GLY A 153 19.70 34.22 5.75
CA GLY A 153 19.67 35.18 4.64
C GLY A 153 18.64 36.29 4.77
N VAL A 154 18.58 36.98 5.91
CA VAL A 154 18.17 38.40 5.97
C VAL A 154 18.97 39.09 7.07
N SER A 155 19.49 40.26 6.70
CA SER A 155 20.30 41.23 7.46
C SER A 155 21.81 41.01 7.43
#